data_AF-A0A3L7WUM9-F1
#
_entry.id   AF-A0A3L7WUM9-F1
#
_cell.length_a   1.000
_cell.length_b   1.000
_cell.length_c   1.000
_cell.angle_alpha   90.00
_cell.angle_beta   90.00
_cell.angle_gamma   90.00
#
_symmetry.space_group_name_H-M   'P 1'
#
loop_
_entity.id
_entity.type
_entity.pdbx_description
1 polymer ?
#
loop_
_entity_poly.entity_id
_entity_poly.type
_entity_poly.pdbx_seq_one_letter_code
_entity_poly.pdbx_strand_id
1 'polypeptide(L)'
;MTTTTLHCIYYNRLLPALGEPPIAGELGLRIVQSVSAQGWNAWIRTERIFVAQFDIDTMSPQYERKRYAAIQQFFFGPPEGPRMVDCLKFQRSLPGLVKPPFPGSLGMRIYDNISQRGWALWPEQERILINHYNMSLVDPQSQGVLLNAMEEFFFGAGSALPEGWTPQKAPSKGGPRK
;
A
#
# COMPACT_ATOMS: atom_id res chain seq x y z
N MET A 1 -24.84 -8.62 35.02
CA MET A 1 -23.75 -8.64 34.01
C MET A 1 -23.79 -7.31 33.28
N THR A 2 -22.74 -6.49 33.36
CA THR A 2 -22.69 -5.19 32.67
C THR A 2 -22.45 -5.44 31.19
N THR A 3 -23.45 -5.16 30.35
CA THR A 3 -23.30 -5.23 28.90
C THR A 3 -22.46 -4.05 28.43
N THR A 4 -21.20 -4.30 28.07
CA THR A 4 -20.35 -3.29 27.45
C THR A 4 -20.99 -2.83 26.15
N THR A 5 -21.15 -1.51 25.99
CA THR A 5 -21.70 -0.91 24.78
C THR A 5 -20.62 -0.09 24.07
N LEU A 6 -20.71 -0.01 22.75
CA LEU A 6 -19.83 0.82 21.92
C LEU A 6 -20.67 1.56 20.88
N HIS A 7 -20.13 2.66 20.35
CA HIS A 7 -20.73 3.35 19.23
C HIS A 7 -20.39 2.61 17.93
N CYS A 8 -21.37 1.90 17.36
CA CYS A 8 -21.14 1.02 16.22
C CYS A 8 -21.03 1.82 14.92
N ILE A 9 -19.91 1.66 14.20
CA ILE A 9 -19.66 2.36 12.93
C ILE A 9 -20.67 2.00 11.83
N TYR A 10 -21.16 0.75 11.79
CA TYR A 10 -22.06 0.26 10.74
C TYR A 10 -23.50 0.81 10.86
N TYR A 11 -23.98 0.97 12.10
CA TYR A 11 -25.35 1.46 12.37
C TYR A 11 -25.37 2.90 12.89
N ASN A 12 -24.20 3.52 13.10
CA ASN A 12 -24.02 4.86 13.64
C ASN A 12 -24.83 5.12 14.93
N ARG A 13 -24.82 4.16 15.86
CA ARG A 13 -25.55 4.22 17.13
C ARG A 13 -24.91 3.34 18.21
N LEU A 14 -25.24 3.61 19.48
CA LEU A 14 -24.79 2.80 20.62
C LEU A 14 -25.44 1.42 20.59
N LEU A 15 -24.62 0.37 20.62
CA LEU A 15 -25.05 -1.03 20.59
C LEU A 15 -24.13 -1.90 21.47
N PRO A 16 -24.57 -3.12 21.84
CA PRO A 16 -23.71 -4.06 22.55
C PRO A 16 -22.42 -4.37 21.79
N ALA A 17 -21.29 -4.21 22.48
CA ALA A 17 -19.97 -4.50 21.96
C ALA A 17 -19.78 -6.01 21.72
N LEU A 18 -18.81 -6.35 20.86
CA LEU A 18 -18.28 -7.71 20.81
C LEU A 18 -17.48 -8.00 22.09
N GLY A 19 -17.62 -9.19 22.65
CA GLY A 19 -16.86 -9.60 23.84
C GLY A 19 -15.39 -9.91 23.53
N GLU A 20 -15.11 -10.39 22.32
CA GLU A 20 -13.78 -10.77 21.85
C GLU A 20 -13.62 -10.52 20.34
N PRO A 21 -12.38 -10.42 19.84
CA PRO A 21 -12.10 -10.32 18.41
C PRO A 21 -12.66 -11.53 17.64
N PRO A 22 -13.51 -11.33 16.62
CA PRO A 22 -14.15 -12.45 15.94
C PRO A 22 -13.27 -13.10 14.84
N ILE A 23 -12.13 -12.49 14.53
CA ILE A 23 -11.10 -13.01 13.61
C ILE A 23 -9.73 -12.70 14.17
N ALA A 24 -8.70 -13.44 13.73
CA ALA A 24 -7.33 -13.18 14.11
C ALA A 24 -6.74 -11.92 13.42
N GLY A 25 -5.70 -11.35 14.02
CA GLY A 25 -4.94 -10.24 13.47
C GLY A 25 -5.49 -8.85 13.81
N GLU A 26 -4.85 -7.82 13.23
CA GLU A 26 -5.15 -6.41 13.53
C GLU A 26 -6.59 -6.02 13.17
N LEU A 27 -7.14 -6.57 12.09
CA LEU A 27 -8.53 -6.31 11.72
C LEU A 27 -9.51 -6.80 12.78
N GLY A 28 -9.27 -7.96 13.38
CA GLY A 28 -10.11 -8.48 14.47
C GLY A 28 -10.12 -7.55 15.68
N LEU A 29 -8.96 -7.03 16.06
CA LEU A 29 -8.82 -6.03 17.13
C LEU A 29 -9.56 -4.73 16.80
N ARG A 30 -9.48 -4.27 15.56
CA ARG A 30 -10.20 -3.08 15.11
C ARG A 30 -11.73 -3.30 15.11
N ILE A 31 -12.19 -4.49 14.72
CA ILE A 31 -13.60 -4.88 14.71
C ILE A 31 -14.19 -4.87 16.12
N VAL A 32 -13.54 -5.51 17.10
CA VAL A 32 -14.07 -5.57 18.47
C VAL A 32 -14.21 -4.17 19.10
N GLN A 33 -13.36 -3.22 18.69
CA GLN A 33 -13.39 -1.84 19.17
C GLN A 33 -14.44 -0.95 18.49
N SER A 34 -14.83 -1.27 17.25
CA SER A 34 -15.62 -0.35 16.39
C SER A 34 -16.98 -0.90 15.95
N VAL A 35 -17.16 -2.22 16.00
CA VAL A 35 -18.32 -2.92 15.45
C VAL A 35 -19.07 -3.64 16.56
N SER A 36 -20.39 -3.44 16.60
CA SER A 36 -21.25 -4.12 17.56
C SER A 36 -21.47 -5.59 17.21
N ALA A 37 -21.93 -6.38 18.18
CA ALA A 37 -22.36 -7.76 17.93
C ALA A 37 -23.45 -7.84 16.84
N GLN A 38 -24.37 -6.85 16.80
CA GLN A 38 -25.38 -6.75 15.75
C GLN A 38 -24.75 -6.47 14.36
N GLY A 39 -23.74 -5.60 14.30
CA GLY A 39 -23.01 -5.30 13.07
C GLY A 39 -22.28 -6.54 12.53
N TRP A 40 -21.59 -7.27 13.40
CA TRP A 40 -20.92 -8.51 13.05
C TRP A 40 -21.89 -9.58 12.52
N ASN A 41 -23.05 -9.73 13.16
CA ASN A 41 -24.09 -10.65 12.69
C ASN A 41 -24.62 -10.30 11.30
N ALA A 42 -24.64 -9.01 10.92
CA ALA A 42 -25.01 -8.60 9.57
C ALA A 42 -23.98 -9.07 8.52
N TRP A 43 -22.69 -8.98 8.84
CA TRP A 43 -21.62 -9.55 8.00
C TRP A 43 -21.77 -11.06 7.84
N ILE A 44 -21.89 -11.80 8.94
CA ILE A 44 -21.99 -13.27 8.91
C ILE A 44 -23.18 -13.75 8.06
N ARG A 45 -24.32 -13.05 8.11
CA ARG A 45 -25.47 -13.36 7.25
C ARG A 45 -25.15 -13.16 5.77
N THR A 46 -24.50 -12.04 5.43
CA THR A 46 -24.09 -11.71 4.06
C THR A 46 -23.08 -12.73 3.53
N GLU A 47 -22.06 -13.03 4.33
CA GLU A 47 -21.04 -14.05 4.04
C GLU A 47 -21.67 -15.42 3.79
N ARG A 48 -22.58 -15.86 4.66
CA ARG A 48 -23.26 -17.15 4.50
C ARG A 48 -24.04 -17.24 3.19
N ILE A 49 -24.75 -16.18 2.81
CA ILE A 49 -25.49 -16.13 1.54
C ILE A 49 -24.51 -16.21 0.36
N PHE A 50 -23.43 -15.42 0.39
CA PHE A 50 -22.45 -15.38 -0.68
C PHE A 50 -21.73 -16.73 -0.86
N VAL A 51 -21.27 -17.34 0.24
CA VAL A 51 -20.62 -18.66 0.21
C VAL A 51 -21.54 -19.72 -0.38
N ALA A 52 -22.82 -19.74 0.02
CA ALA A 52 -23.80 -20.69 -0.49
C ALA A 52 -24.16 -20.43 -1.96
N GLN A 53 -24.27 -19.17 -2.37
CA GLN A 53 -24.65 -18.80 -3.74
C GLN A 53 -23.56 -19.11 -4.76
N PHE A 54 -22.29 -18.99 -4.38
CA PHE A 54 -21.15 -19.13 -5.29
C PHE A 54 -20.32 -20.41 -5.05
N ASP A 55 -20.84 -21.34 -4.24
CA ASP A 55 -20.19 -22.62 -3.90
C ASP A 55 -18.70 -22.44 -3.51
N ILE A 56 -18.45 -21.51 -2.59
CA ILE A 56 -17.09 -21.08 -2.26
C ILE A 56 -16.45 -22.06 -1.28
N ASP A 57 -15.26 -22.56 -1.63
CA ASP A 57 -14.42 -23.34 -0.72
C ASP A 57 -13.88 -22.47 0.42
N THR A 58 -14.53 -22.58 1.58
CA THR A 58 -14.18 -21.85 2.79
C THR A 58 -12.92 -22.34 3.48
N MET A 59 -12.37 -23.50 3.09
CA MET A 59 -11.15 -24.07 3.66
C MET A 59 -9.90 -23.63 2.89
N SER A 60 -10.06 -22.97 1.74
CA SER A 60 -8.94 -22.50 0.94
C SER A 60 -8.23 -21.28 1.56
N PRO A 61 -6.88 -21.20 1.51
CA PRO A 61 -6.15 -19.99 1.92
C PRO A 61 -6.53 -18.73 1.11
N GLN A 62 -7.03 -18.93 -0.11
CA GLN A 62 -7.52 -17.84 -0.95
C GLN A 62 -8.81 -17.24 -0.40
N TYR A 63 -9.72 -18.07 0.11
CA TYR A 63 -10.94 -17.61 0.76
C TYR A 63 -10.63 -16.76 1.99
N GLU A 64 -9.71 -17.20 2.85
CA GLU A 64 -9.35 -16.45 4.05
C GLU A 64 -8.85 -15.03 3.72
N ARG A 65 -7.98 -14.89 2.72
CA ARG A 65 -7.50 -13.57 2.25
C ARG A 65 -8.63 -12.71 1.68
N LYS A 66 -9.49 -13.30 0.84
CA LYS A 66 -10.64 -12.59 0.24
C LYS A 66 -11.65 -12.17 1.31
N ARG A 67 -11.93 -13.05 2.26
CA ARG A 67 -12.79 -12.80 3.42
C ARG A 67 -12.28 -11.63 4.25
N TYR A 68 -10.99 -11.64 4.60
CA TYR A 68 -10.36 -10.54 5.34
C TYR A 68 -10.51 -9.19 4.63
N ALA A 69 -10.24 -9.15 3.33
CA ALA A 69 -10.42 -7.95 2.51
C ALA A 69 -11.89 -7.49 2.43
N ALA A 70 -12.82 -8.44 2.29
CA ALA A 70 -14.24 -8.14 2.19
C ALA A 70 -14.83 -7.63 3.52
N ILE A 71 -14.40 -8.17 4.67
CA ILE A 71 -14.76 -7.66 6.00
C ILE A 71 -14.26 -6.22 6.17
N GLN A 72 -12.99 -5.96 5.81
CA GLN A 72 -12.42 -4.62 5.84
C GLN A 72 -13.27 -3.65 5.01
N GLN A 73 -13.61 -4.05 3.78
CA GLN A 73 -14.43 -3.25 2.88
C GLN A 73 -15.85 -3.00 3.41
N PHE A 74 -16.49 -4.02 3.99
CA PHE A 74 -17.88 -3.94 4.46
C PHE A 74 -18.04 -2.98 5.64
N PHE A 75 -17.12 -2.98 6.61
CA PHE A 75 -17.23 -2.17 7.82
C PHE A 75 -16.49 -0.84 7.75
N PHE A 76 -15.32 -0.83 7.12
CA PHE A 76 -14.41 0.32 7.14
C PHE A 76 -14.26 0.99 5.78
N GLY A 77 -14.98 0.51 4.75
CA GLY A 77 -14.83 0.97 3.38
C GLY A 77 -13.56 0.43 2.73
N PRO A 78 -13.29 0.81 1.46
CA PRO A 78 -12.01 0.48 0.84
C PRO A 78 -10.87 0.93 1.76
N PRO A 79 -9.78 0.16 1.89
CA PRO A 79 -8.60 0.68 2.58
C PRO A 79 -8.31 2.06 1.98
N GLU A 80 -8.06 3.07 2.83
CA GLU A 80 -7.82 4.44 2.37
C GLU A 80 -6.97 4.38 1.10
N GLY A 81 -7.58 4.82 -0.01
CA GLY A 81 -6.97 4.67 -1.32
C GLY A 81 -5.58 5.30 -1.28
N PRO A 82 -4.60 4.75 -2.02
CA PRO A 82 -3.26 5.31 -1.99
C PRO A 82 -3.35 6.80 -2.31
N ARG A 83 -2.75 7.63 -1.46
CA ARG A 83 -2.67 9.08 -1.66
C ARG A 83 -2.29 9.35 -3.11
N MET A 84 -3.13 10.03 -3.87
CA MET A 84 -2.83 10.34 -5.27
C MET A 84 -1.90 11.54 -5.37
N VAL A 85 -0.98 11.51 -6.31
CA VAL A 85 -0.05 12.60 -6.61
C VAL A 85 0.02 12.84 -8.11
N ASP A 86 0.11 14.10 -8.51
CA ASP A 86 0.40 14.47 -9.90
C ASP A 86 1.88 14.24 -10.16
N CYS A 87 2.19 13.06 -10.69
CA CYS A 87 3.56 12.60 -10.77
C CYS A 87 4.33 13.35 -11.85
N LEU A 88 5.31 14.18 -11.46
CA LEU A 88 6.12 14.96 -12.41
C LEU A 88 6.90 14.09 -13.41
N LYS A 89 7.30 12.88 -13.00
CA LYS A 89 8.00 11.92 -13.89
C LYS A 89 7.11 11.40 -15.03
N PHE A 90 5.81 11.23 -14.78
CA PHE A 90 4.84 10.63 -15.71
C PHE A 90 3.78 11.61 -16.22
N GLN A 91 3.78 12.85 -15.71
CA GLN A 91 2.83 13.91 -16.06
C GLN A 91 1.36 13.48 -15.96
N ARG A 92 1.03 12.70 -14.92
CA ARG A 92 -0.35 12.22 -14.65
C ARG A 92 -0.55 11.84 -13.19
N SER A 93 -1.81 11.82 -12.76
CA SER A 93 -2.19 11.42 -11.40
C SER A 93 -1.98 9.91 -11.20
N LEU A 94 -1.17 9.55 -10.20
CA LEU A 94 -0.81 8.17 -9.86
C LEU A 94 -0.75 7.96 -8.34
N PRO A 95 -0.84 6.70 -7.86
CA PRO A 95 -0.59 6.36 -6.47
C PRO A 95 0.76 6.89 -5.96
N GLY A 96 0.72 7.76 -4.97
CA GLY A 96 1.86 8.37 -4.27
C GLY A 96 2.45 7.50 -3.19
N LEU A 97 3.66 7.85 -2.74
CA LEU A 97 4.36 7.14 -1.68
C LEU A 97 3.55 7.14 -0.37
N VAL A 98 3.64 6.05 0.41
CA VAL A 98 2.96 5.93 1.71
C VAL A 98 3.61 6.84 2.76
N LYS A 99 4.93 7.02 2.67
CA LYS A 99 5.73 7.91 3.52
C LYS A 99 6.94 8.45 2.74
N PRO A 100 7.58 9.54 3.19
CA PRO A 100 8.83 10.01 2.60
C PRO A 100 9.92 8.92 2.61
N PRO A 101 10.73 8.81 1.55
CA PRO A 101 11.74 7.75 1.43
C PRO A 101 12.93 7.94 2.40
N PHE A 102 13.24 9.18 2.75
CA PHE A 102 14.29 9.56 3.69
C PHE A 102 13.97 10.94 4.30
N PRO A 103 14.56 11.29 5.46
CA PRO A 103 14.33 12.60 6.08
C PRO A 103 14.98 13.74 5.25
N GLY A 104 14.41 14.94 5.36
CA GLY A 104 14.92 16.14 4.70
C GLY A 104 14.00 16.70 3.61
N SER A 105 14.35 17.85 3.07
CA SER A 105 13.54 18.60 2.10
C SER A 105 13.32 17.82 0.80
N LEU A 106 14.36 17.19 0.26
CA LEU A 106 14.27 16.38 -0.96
C LEU A 106 13.33 15.18 -0.78
N GLY A 107 13.43 14.46 0.34
CA GLY A 107 12.56 13.33 0.65
C GLY A 107 11.09 13.73 0.72
N MET A 108 10.79 14.88 1.34
CA MET A 108 9.43 15.43 1.36
C MET A 108 8.96 15.84 -0.03
N ARG A 109 9.82 16.51 -0.82
CA ARG A 109 9.49 16.91 -2.19
C ARG A 109 9.20 15.71 -3.10
N ILE A 110 9.95 14.61 -2.94
CA ILE A 110 9.70 13.34 -3.62
C ILE A 110 8.36 12.75 -3.17
N TYR A 111 8.09 12.72 -1.87
CA TYR A 111 6.79 12.31 -1.34
C TYR A 111 5.65 13.12 -1.98
N ASP A 112 5.82 14.44 -2.12
CA ASP A 112 4.80 15.34 -2.63
C ASP A 112 4.52 15.19 -4.13
N ASN A 113 5.56 14.95 -4.93
CA ASN A 113 5.49 15.11 -6.39
C ASN A 113 5.75 13.83 -7.20
N ILE A 114 6.18 12.73 -6.55
CA ILE A 114 6.60 11.51 -7.24
C ILE A 114 5.72 10.33 -6.80
N SER A 115 5.15 9.65 -7.80
CA SER A 115 4.36 8.44 -7.57
C SER A 115 5.23 7.26 -7.12
N GLN A 116 4.62 6.26 -6.49
CA GLN A 116 5.27 4.98 -6.18
C GLN A 116 5.94 4.37 -7.43
N ARG A 117 5.26 4.46 -8.58
CA ARG A 117 5.79 3.99 -9.85
C ARG A 117 7.00 4.80 -10.32
N GLY A 118 6.98 6.12 -10.15
CA GLY A 118 8.13 6.98 -10.46
C GLY A 118 9.33 6.65 -9.58
N TRP A 119 9.09 6.49 -8.28
CA TRP A 119 10.12 6.13 -7.30
C TRP A 119 10.75 4.76 -7.60
N ALA A 120 9.97 3.79 -8.07
CA ALA A 120 10.46 2.46 -8.44
C ALA A 120 11.49 2.45 -9.59
N LEU A 121 11.62 3.56 -10.34
CA LEU A 121 12.65 3.69 -11.39
C LEU A 121 14.03 4.04 -10.82
N TRP A 122 14.08 4.65 -9.64
CA TRP A 122 15.32 5.18 -9.08
C TRP A 122 16.36 4.11 -8.72
N PRO A 123 16.03 2.96 -8.10
CA PRO A 123 17.04 1.99 -7.70
C PRO A 123 17.94 1.49 -8.84
N GLU A 124 17.38 1.37 -10.05
CA GLU A 124 18.17 0.98 -11.21
C GLU A 124 19.10 2.12 -11.69
N GLN A 125 18.61 3.36 -11.68
CA GLN A 125 19.44 4.53 -11.99
C GLN A 125 20.57 4.71 -10.97
N GLU A 126 20.27 4.60 -9.68
CA GLU A 126 21.23 4.62 -8.59
C GLU A 126 22.31 3.55 -8.79
N ARG A 127 21.92 2.32 -9.11
CA ARG A 127 22.85 1.23 -9.42
C ARG A 127 23.79 1.57 -10.58
N ILE A 128 23.27 2.16 -11.65
CA ILE A 128 24.08 2.59 -12.81
C ILE A 128 25.10 3.64 -12.38
N LEU A 129 24.67 4.66 -11.63
CA LEU A 129 25.54 5.74 -11.17
C LEU A 129 26.64 5.22 -10.25
N ILE A 130 26.29 4.39 -9.26
CA ILE A 130 27.26 3.80 -8.32
C ILE A 130 28.33 3.03 -9.07
N ASN A 131 27.95 2.18 -10.02
CA ASN A 131 28.91 1.39 -10.78
C ASN A 131 29.75 2.25 -11.74
N HIS A 132 29.13 3.23 -12.41
CA HIS A 132 29.82 4.08 -13.40
C HIS A 132 30.86 4.98 -12.76
N TYR A 133 30.54 5.58 -11.60
CA TYR A 133 31.44 6.47 -10.88
C TYR A 133 32.23 5.78 -9.76
N ASN A 134 32.07 4.45 -9.60
CA ASN A 134 32.66 3.64 -8.52
C ASN A 134 32.46 4.27 -7.13
N MET A 135 31.23 4.73 -6.86
CA MET A 135 30.89 5.46 -5.63
C MET A 135 30.76 4.52 -4.43
N SER A 136 31.12 5.03 -3.25
CA SER A 136 30.90 4.34 -1.97
C SER A 136 29.72 4.97 -1.25
N LEU A 137 28.70 4.19 -0.87
CA LEU A 137 27.55 4.67 -0.12
C LEU A 137 27.87 5.10 1.33
N VAL A 138 29.09 4.79 1.80
CA VAL A 138 29.58 5.17 3.14
C VAL A 138 30.26 6.54 3.11
N ASP A 139 30.76 6.96 1.96
CA ASP A 139 31.45 8.25 1.80
C ASP A 139 30.43 9.39 1.66
N PRO A 140 30.46 10.42 2.54
CA PRO A 140 29.55 11.56 2.47
C PRO A 140 29.61 12.34 1.16
N GLN A 141 30.78 12.39 0.50
CA GLN A 141 30.90 13.08 -0.79
C GLN A 141 30.12 12.34 -1.88
N SER A 142 30.31 11.02 -1.96
CA SER A 142 29.55 10.13 -2.83
C SER A 142 28.03 10.20 -2.57
N GLN A 143 27.60 10.30 -1.31
CA GLN A 143 26.19 10.51 -0.95
C GLN A 143 25.66 11.84 -1.51
N GLY A 144 26.43 12.93 -1.41
CA GLY A 144 26.06 14.23 -1.97
C GLY A 144 25.89 14.18 -3.50
N VAL A 145 26.81 13.51 -4.20
CA VAL A 145 26.71 13.30 -5.66
C VAL A 145 25.44 12.53 -6.01
N LEU A 146 25.13 11.48 -5.26
CA LEU A 146 23.95 10.66 -5.50
C LEU A 146 22.64 11.43 -5.27
N LEU A 147 22.58 12.26 -4.23
CA LEU A 147 21.42 13.11 -3.94
C LEU A 147 21.21 14.17 -5.03
N ASN A 148 22.29 14.80 -5.51
CA ASN A 148 22.21 15.74 -6.64
C ASN A 148 21.72 15.04 -7.92
N ALA A 149 22.25 13.85 -8.21
CA ALA A 149 21.80 13.06 -9.35
C ALA A 149 20.33 12.60 -9.21
N MET A 150 19.87 12.34 -7.99
CA MET A 150 18.47 12.02 -7.70
C MET A 150 17.56 13.22 -7.96
N GLU A 151 17.95 14.40 -7.49
CA GLU A 151 17.20 15.62 -7.74
C GLU A 151 17.11 15.91 -9.24
N GLU A 152 18.21 15.78 -9.98
CA GLU A 152 18.22 15.92 -11.44
C GLU A 152 17.35 14.86 -12.12
N PHE A 153 17.40 13.61 -11.67
CA PHE A 153 16.61 12.53 -12.25
C PHE A 153 15.09 12.74 -12.13
N PHE A 154 14.64 13.31 -11.01
CA PHE A 154 13.21 13.54 -10.75
C PHE A 154 12.71 14.92 -11.12
N PHE A 155 13.55 15.94 -11.09
CA PHE A 155 13.16 17.35 -11.22
C PHE A 155 13.99 18.14 -12.23
N GLY A 156 15.02 17.54 -12.84
CA GLY A 156 15.89 18.16 -13.81
C GLY A 156 15.26 18.37 -15.20
N ALA A 157 16.05 18.96 -16.10
CA ALA A 157 15.63 19.25 -17.47
C ALA A 157 15.53 17.94 -18.27
N GLY A 158 14.29 17.54 -18.61
CA GLY A 158 14.04 16.23 -19.25
C GLY A 158 13.74 15.10 -18.26
N SER A 159 13.44 15.43 -17.01
CA SER A 159 12.98 14.44 -16.02
C SER A 159 11.69 13.73 -16.45
N ALA A 160 10.79 14.38 -17.18
CA ALA A 160 9.58 13.77 -17.71
C ALA A 160 9.91 12.65 -18.72
N LEU A 161 9.29 11.48 -18.53
CA LEU A 161 9.39 10.40 -19.52
C LEU A 161 8.57 10.74 -20.78
N PRO A 162 9.02 10.30 -21.97
CA PRO A 162 8.23 10.41 -23.19
C PRO A 162 6.85 9.75 -23.04
N GLU A 163 5.85 10.31 -23.72
CA GLU A 163 4.52 9.71 -23.80
C GLU A 163 4.62 8.27 -24.34
N GLY A 164 4.00 7.32 -23.64
CA GLY A 164 4.00 5.91 -24.05
C GLY A 164 5.18 5.06 -23.54
N TRP A 165 6.06 5.58 -22.67
CA TRP A 165 7.15 4.78 -22.11
C TRP A 165 6.64 3.53 -21.36
N THR A 166 7.08 2.36 -21.82
CA THR A 166 6.87 1.07 -21.15
C THR A 166 8.18 0.62 -20.50
N PRO A 167 8.17 0.22 -19.22
CA PRO A 167 9.36 -0.36 -18.60
C PRO A 167 9.78 -1.61 -19.36
N GLN A 168 11.04 -1.68 -19.81
CA GLN A 168 11.61 -2.94 -20.26
C GLN A 168 11.59 -3.91 -19.08
N LYS A 169 11.02 -5.11 -19.27
CA LYS A 169 11.09 -6.18 -18.27
C LYS A 169 12.57 -6.41 -17.94
N ALA A 170 12.91 -6.33 -16.66
CA ALA A 170 14.21 -6.77 -16.17
C ALA A 170 14.51 -8.17 -16.75
N PRO A 171 15.77 -8.47 -17.16
CA PRO A 171 16.10 -9.78 -17.66
C PRO A 171 15.78 -10.80 -16.58
N SER A 172 14.86 -11.72 -16.89
CA SER A 172 14.60 -12.90 -16.08
C SER A 172 15.95 -13.60 -15.88
N LYS A 173 16.50 -13.57 -14.66
CA LYS A 173 17.71 -14.31 -14.34
C LYS A 173 17.51 -15.75 -14.78
N GLY A 174 18.39 -16.19 -15.68
CA GLY A 174 18.32 -17.50 -16.32
C GLY A 174 18.23 -18.62 -15.29
N GLY A 175 17.43 -19.63 -15.64
CA GLY A 175 17.29 -20.86 -14.87
C GLY A 175 18.63 -21.59 -14.68
N PRO A 176 18.64 -22.60 -13.78
CA PRO A 176 19.87 -23.23 -13.31
C PRO A 176 20.62 -23.90 -14.47
N ARG A 177 21.94 -23.63 -14.56
CA ARG A 177 22.84 -24.42 -15.41
C ARG A 177 22.90 -25.84 -14.83
N LYS A 178 22.64 -26.82 -15.69
CA LYS A 178 22.83 -28.26 -15.45
C LYS A 178 24.28 -28.60 -15.17
#